data_AF-A0AAN9US18-F1
#
_entry.id   AF-A0AAN9US18-F1
#
_cell.length_a   1.000
_cell.length_b   1.000
_cell.length_c   1.000
_cell.angle_alpha   90.00
_cell.angle_beta   90.00
_cell.angle_gamma   90.00
#
_symmetry.space_group_name_H-M   'P 1'
#
loop_
_entity.id
_entity.type
_entity.pdbx_description
1 polymer ?
#
loop_
_entity_poly.entity_id
_entity_poly.type
_entity_poly.pdbx_seq_one_letter_code
_entity_poly.pdbx_strand_id
1 'polypeptide(L)'
;MSQKDLLMLEHDGNRVVLITGCSPGGLGPEVARAIRLTGADIFITTRDIAKGKQVAQELLSDGKPGKVEVIQVDLGSLESVRAGAQDFLRKSGNKLNVLVNNAGELEEINLYSGHFYLFHLVKDALIASASPSFNSRVVSLSSAAHRYGKIDFDDLNFEHTEYNPFAAYSQSKLANAYFANEVDRRYQSRGVRAFSVHPGGIITLLSRYLPSTKEIEEHPVISKLLQNPAQGASTTVWAAIAKELEGKGGLYLDETAEAERVTEDVPSYSGGYGANTFDPQAEEKLWAESLKLVGLRD
;
A
#
# COMPACT_ATOMS: atom_id res chain seq x y z
N MET A 1 3.33 16.99 -10.64
CA MET A 1 3.43 17.82 -9.41
C MET A 1 4.74 18.58 -9.44
N SER A 2 4.69 19.91 -9.33
CA SER A 2 5.89 20.72 -9.15
C SER A 2 6.35 20.67 -7.69
N GLN A 3 7.63 20.93 -7.42
CA GLN A 3 8.17 21.03 -6.05
C GLN A 3 7.46 22.11 -5.20
N LYS A 4 6.79 23.08 -5.84
CA LYS A 4 5.96 24.11 -5.18
C LYS A 4 4.63 23.56 -4.67
N ASP A 5 4.07 22.51 -5.28
CA ASP A 5 2.79 21.94 -4.86
C ASP A 5 2.93 21.10 -3.58
N LEU A 6 4.10 20.48 -3.37
CA LEU A 6 4.44 19.75 -2.14
C LEU A 6 4.70 20.69 -0.94
N LEU A 7 5.06 21.95 -1.20
CA LEU A 7 5.37 22.97 -0.17
C LEU A 7 4.11 23.72 0.33
N MET A 8 2.94 23.46 -0.23
CA MET A 8 1.66 24.08 0.15
C MET A 8 0.83 23.25 1.14
N LEU A 9 1.38 22.14 1.67
CA LEU A 9 0.75 21.47 2.81
C LEU A 9 0.97 22.33 4.05
N GLU A 10 0.02 23.24 4.28
CA GLU A 10 -0.12 23.97 5.55
C GLU A 10 0.11 23.00 6.71
N HIS A 11 0.94 23.44 7.68
CA HIS A 11 1.31 22.76 8.90
C HIS A 11 0.08 22.50 9.81
N ASP A 12 -0.82 21.63 9.39
CA ASP A 12 -2.06 21.28 10.11
C ASP A 12 -1.80 20.29 11.28
N GLY A 13 -0.62 20.40 11.90
CA GLY A 13 -0.11 19.51 12.95
C GLY A 13 0.69 18.30 12.43
N ASN A 14 1.52 17.70 13.29
CA ASN A 14 2.30 16.49 12.97
C ASN A 14 1.35 15.34 12.62
N ARG A 15 1.14 15.07 11.33
CA ARG A 15 0.45 13.85 10.86
C ARG A 15 1.33 12.64 11.12
N VAL A 16 0.73 11.51 11.48
CA VAL A 16 1.45 10.26 11.68
C VAL A 16 1.18 9.32 10.51
N VAL A 17 2.25 8.80 9.90
CA VAL A 17 2.16 7.88 8.75
C VAL A 17 2.86 6.57 9.07
N LEU A 18 2.17 5.45 8.89
CA LEU A 18 2.72 4.10 9.05
C LEU A 18 2.88 3.44 7.68
N ILE A 19 4.09 3.09 7.30
CA ILE A 19 4.42 2.50 5.99
C ILE A 19 5.00 1.11 6.19
N THR A 20 4.37 0.11 5.59
CA THR A 20 4.85 -1.27 5.66
C THR A 20 5.89 -1.59 4.58
N GLY A 21 6.83 -2.51 4.86
CA GLY A 21 7.75 -3.02 3.83
C GLY A 21 8.86 -2.05 3.45
N CYS A 22 9.45 -1.37 4.43
CA CYS A 22 10.53 -0.42 4.21
C CYS A 22 11.90 -1.10 4.38
N SER A 23 12.42 -1.66 3.30
CA SER A 23 13.78 -2.21 3.21
C SER A 23 14.61 -1.43 2.18
N PRO A 24 15.95 -1.41 2.30
CA PRO A 24 16.83 -0.73 1.34
C PRO A 24 16.55 -1.13 -0.11
N GLY A 25 16.50 -0.15 -1.01
CA GLY A 25 16.22 -0.35 -2.44
C GLY A 25 14.75 -0.67 -2.78
N GLY A 26 13.84 -0.64 -1.81
CA GLY A 26 12.41 -0.80 -2.02
C GLY A 26 11.68 0.51 -2.33
N LEU A 27 10.37 0.41 -2.58
CA LEU A 27 9.50 1.56 -2.82
C LEU A 27 9.11 2.31 -1.54
N GLY A 28 8.94 1.59 -0.43
CA GLY A 28 8.57 2.15 0.88
C GLY A 28 9.47 3.29 1.37
N PRO A 29 10.82 3.18 1.28
CA PRO A 29 11.73 4.28 1.59
C PRO A 29 11.49 5.54 0.77
N GLU A 30 11.14 5.44 -0.52
CA GLU A 30 10.88 6.62 -1.37
C GLU A 30 9.55 7.30 -1.01
N VAL A 31 8.52 6.50 -0.68
CA VAL A 31 7.26 7.02 -0.12
C VAL A 31 7.51 7.74 1.21
N ALA A 32 8.28 7.12 2.11
CA ALA A 32 8.68 7.70 3.39
C ALA A 32 9.45 9.01 3.20
N ARG A 33 10.41 9.04 2.26
CA ARG A 33 11.23 10.20 1.92
C ARG A 33 10.36 11.38 1.49
N ALA A 34 9.43 11.15 0.56
CA ALA A 34 8.56 12.20 0.03
C ALA A 34 7.59 12.73 1.09
N ILE A 35 6.92 11.85 1.83
CA ILE A 35 5.93 12.26 2.83
C ILE A 35 6.60 12.97 4.02
N ARG A 36 7.81 12.57 4.43
CA ARG A 36 8.54 13.24 5.52
C ARG A 36 8.79 14.72 5.24
N LEU A 37 8.94 15.11 3.97
CA LEU A 37 9.14 16.52 3.59
C LEU A 37 7.95 17.42 3.95
N THR A 38 6.79 16.84 4.22
CA THR A 38 5.59 17.56 4.69
C THR A 38 5.62 17.85 6.19
N GLY A 39 6.64 17.38 6.92
CA GLY A 39 6.74 17.45 8.37
C GLY A 39 6.01 16.33 9.12
N ALA A 40 5.48 15.33 8.42
CA ALA A 40 4.86 14.16 9.05
C ALA A 40 5.86 13.31 9.86
N ASP A 41 5.37 12.73 10.95
CA ASP A 41 6.08 11.69 11.70
C ASP A 41 5.92 10.35 10.96
N ILE A 42 7.03 9.80 10.50
CA ILE A 42 7.05 8.57 9.73
C ILE A 42 7.39 7.40 10.63
N PHE A 43 6.55 6.37 10.57
CA PHE A 43 6.80 5.06 11.14
C PHE A 43 6.96 4.08 9.99
N ILE A 44 8.07 3.37 9.96
CA ILE A 44 8.35 2.36 8.94
C ILE A 44 8.36 0.97 9.58
N THR A 45 7.79 -0.01 8.88
CA THR A 45 7.85 -1.41 9.32
C THR A 45 8.78 -2.24 8.45
N THR A 46 9.44 -3.21 9.09
CA THR A 46 10.34 -4.16 8.45
C THR A 46 10.46 -5.43 9.30
N ARG A 47 10.77 -6.56 8.66
CA ARG A 47 11.14 -7.82 9.33
C ARG A 47 12.50 -7.72 10.01
N ASP A 48 13.43 -7.02 9.35
CA ASP A 48 14.82 -6.85 9.75
C ASP A 48 15.06 -5.43 10.27
N ILE A 49 15.22 -5.30 11.59
CA ILE A 49 15.44 -4.02 12.27
C ILE A 49 16.75 -3.35 11.85
N ALA A 50 17.80 -4.09 11.51
CA ALA A 50 19.06 -3.49 11.06
C ALA A 50 18.86 -2.78 9.72
N LYS A 51 18.18 -3.43 8.77
CA LYS A 51 17.78 -2.81 7.49
C LYS A 51 16.87 -1.61 7.69
N GLY A 52 15.91 -1.69 8.61
CA GLY A 52 15.03 -0.56 8.93
C GLY A 52 15.80 0.64 9.51
N LYS A 53 16.77 0.39 10.40
CA LYS A 53 17.62 1.44 10.96
C LYS A 53 18.50 2.09 9.90
N GLN A 54 19.03 1.33 8.94
CA GLN A 54 19.74 1.87 7.80
C GLN A 54 18.84 2.82 6.99
N VAL A 55 17.63 2.39 6.64
CA VAL A 55 16.65 3.23 5.93
C VAL A 55 16.33 4.50 6.72
N ALA A 56 16.08 4.39 8.03
CA ALA A 56 15.79 5.54 8.88
C ALA A 56 16.97 6.54 8.91
N GLN A 57 18.20 6.05 9.02
CA GLN A 57 19.40 6.89 8.98
C GLN A 57 19.56 7.60 7.64
N GLU A 58 19.36 6.89 6.52
CA GLU A 58 19.40 7.46 5.17
C GLU A 58 18.32 8.53 4.98
N LEU A 59 17.10 8.30 5.46
CA LEU A 59 16.00 9.26 5.39
C LEU A 59 16.27 10.53 6.19
N LEU A 60 17.01 10.44 7.30
CA LEU A 60 17.35 11.56 8.18
C LEU A 60 18.67 12.27 7.80
N SER A 61 19.43 11.72 6.84
CA SER A 61 20.75 12.23 6.45
C SER A 61 20.76 13.60 5.79
N ASP A 62 19.62 14.08 5.27
CA ASP A 62 19.53 15.38 4.59
C ASP A 62 19.36 16.57 5.55
N GLY A 63 19.37 16.31 6.86
CA GLY A 63 19.29 17.34 7.91
C GLY A 63 17.94 18.06 8.01
N LYS A 64 16.93 17.65 7.24
CA LYS A 64 15.59 18.25 7.33
C LYS A 64 14.84 17.75 8.56
N PRO A 65 13.96 18.58 9.15
CA PRO A 65 13.14 18.18 10.28
C PRO A 65 12.21 17.00 9.92
N GLY A 66 11.73 16.33 10.96
CA GLY A 66 10.85 15.16 10.85
C GLY A 66 11.39 13.98 11.64
N LYS A 67 10.49 13.05 11.94
CA LYS A 67 10.77 11.86 12.73
C LYS A 67 10.68 10.63 11.84
N VAL A 68 11.61 9.69 12.00
CA VAL A 68 11.52 8.36 11.39
C VAL A 68 11.76 7.31 12.46
N GLU A 69 10.73 6.53 12.78
CA GLU A 69 10.77 5.44 13.75
C GLU A 69 10.63 4.09 13.06
N VAL A 70 11.36 3.10 13.55
CA VAL A 70 11.32 1.73 13.03
C VAL A 70 10.48 0.85 13.97
N ILE A 71 9.54 0.12 13.39
CA ILE A 71 8.71 -0.89 14.07
C ILE A 71 9.00 -2.26 13.45
N GLN A 72 9.27 -3.26 14.28
CA GLN A 72 9.46 -4.63 13.78
C GLN A 72 8.10 -5.23 13.46
N VAL A 73 7.91 -5.64 12.20
CA VAL A 73 6.70 -6.36 11.77
C VAL A 73 7.09 -7.39 10.72
N ASP A 74 6.76 -8.64 11.01
CA ASP A 74 6.63 -9.70 10.02
C ASP A 74 5.16 -9.94 9.70
N LEU A 75 4.75 -9.58 8.49
CA LEU A 75 3.37 -9.70 8.03
C LEU A 75 2.93 -11.16 7.85
N GLY A 76 3.88 -12.10 7.74
CA GLY A 76 3.59 -13.53 7.74
C GLY A 76 3.26 -14.10 9.12
N SER A 77 3.41 -13.33 10.20
CA SER A 77 3.15 -13.76 11.58
C SER A 77 2.14 -12.83 12.27
N LEU A 78 0.92 -13.31 12.52
CA LEU A 78 -0.10 -12.54 13.25
C LEU A 78 0.36 -12.12 14.65
N GLU A 79 1.21 -12.91 15.31
CA GLU A 79 1.82 -12.53 16.58
C GLU A 79 2.76 -11.33 16.41
N SER A 80 3.62 -11.35 15.39
CA SER A 80 4.51 -10.23 15.06
C SER A 80 3.71 -8.97 14.70
N VAL A 81 2.67 -9.09 13.87
CA VAL A 81 1.78 -7.99 13.52
C VAL A 81 1.10 -7.40 14.76
N ARG A 82 0.63 -8.24 15.69
CA ARG A 82 0.03 -7.79 16.95
C ARG A 82 1.03 -7.00 17.80
N ALA A 83 2.23 -7.54 18.01
CA ALA A 83 3.27 -6.88 18.80
C ALA A 83 3.73 -5.56 18.16
N GLY A 84 3.92 -5.56 16.85
CA GLY A 84 4.32 -4.36 16.11
C GLY A 84 3.25 -3.27 16.13
N ALA A 85 1.97 -3.61 15.99
CA ALA A 85 0.87 -2.64 16.11
C ALA A 85 0.82 -2.01 17.51
N GLN A 86 1.03 -2.80 18.57
CA GLN A 86 1.10 -2.30 19.95
C GLN A 86 2.30 -1.35 20.15
N ASP A 87 3.49 -1.71 19.66
CA ASP A 87 4.67 -0.84 19.76
C ASP A 87 4.47 0.47 18.97
N PHE A 88 3.90 0.38 17.77
CA PHE A 88 3.52 1.54 16.96
C PHE A 88 2.59 2.48 17.73
N LEU A 89 1.43 1.98 18.19
CA LEU A 89 0.42 2.78 18.89
C LEU A 89 0.98 3.44 20.15
N ARG A 90 1.82 2.72 20.91
CA ARG A 90 2.52 3.26 22.07
C ARG A 90 3.46 4.40 21.69
N LYS A 91 4.27 4.25 20.63
CA LYS A 91 5.25 5.27 20.19
C LYS A 91 4.62 6.45 19.46
N SER A 92 3.46 6.26 18.82
CA SER A 92 2.72 7.31 18.12
C SER A 92 1.73 8.06 19.02
N GLY A 93 1.51 7.58 20.25
CA GLY A 93 0.50 8.14 21.16
C GLY A 93 -0.93 7.89 20.67
N ASN A 94 -1.19 6.71 20.11
CA ASN A 94 -2.46 6.31 19.49
C ASN A 94 -2.91 7.21 18.31
N LYS A 95 -1.97 7.88 17.65
CA LYS A 95 -2.23 8.69 16.46
C LYS A 95 -1.80 7.96 15.20
N LEU A 96 -2.65 7.99 14.17
CA LEU A 96 -2.36 7.46 12.84
C LEU A 96 -3.26 8.17 11.83
N ASN A 97 -2.68 8.93 10.91
CA ASN A 97 -3.42 9.63 9.86
C ASN A 97 -3.39 8.87 8.53
N VAL A 98 -2.30 8.17 8.24
CA VAL A 98 -2.15 7.44 6.97
C VAL A 98 -1.51 6.08 7.21
N LEU A 99 -2.18 5.01 6.78
CA LEU A 99 -1.63 3.66 6.69
C LEU A 99 -1.30 3.36 5.22
N VAL A 100 -0.03 3.04 4.92
CA VAL A 100 0.42 2.61 3.60
C VAL A 100 0.78 1.13 3.65
N ASN A 101 -0.08 0.31 3.06
CA ASN A 101 0.11 -1.12 2.84
C ASN A 101 0.98 -1.32 1.59
N ASN A 102 2.28 -1.00 1.73
CA ASN A 102 3.29 -1.07 0.67
C ASN A 102 4.00 -2.42 0.56
N ALA A 103 4.15 -3.15 1.66
CA ALA A 103 4.83 -4.45 1.62
C ALA A 103 4.18 -5.38 0.59
N GLY A 104 5.00 -6.02 -0.24
CA GLY A 104 4.52 -6.95 -1.25
C GLY A 104 5.66 -7.83 -1.74
N GLU A 105 5.40 -9.13 -1.79
CA GLU A 105 6.27 -10.14 -2.38
C GLU A 105 5.46 -10.89 -3.44
N LEU A 106 6.13 -11.40 -4.47
CA LEU A 106 5.47 -12.08 -5.60
C LEU A 106 4.77 -13.38 -5.19
N GLU A 107 5.11 -13.92 -4.02
CA GLU A 107 4.72 -15.27 -3.61
C GLU A 107 3.77 -15.32 -2.39
N GLU A 108 3.39 -14.18 -1.81
CA GLU A 108 2.77 -14.20 -0.49
C GLU A 108 1.37 -13.56 -0.46
N ILE A 109 0.35 -14.40 -0.71
CA ILE A 109 -1.03 -14.11 -0.28
C ILE A 109 -1.12 -13.86 1.24
N ASN A 110 -0.19 -14.42 2.01
CA ASN A 110 -0.07 -14.19 3.45
C ASN A 110 0.15 -12.72 3.81
N LEU A 111 0.76 -11.90 2.94
CA LEU A 111 0.96 -10.48 3.19
C LEU A 111 -0.36 -9.70 3.21
N TYR A 112 -1.32 -10.10 2.38
CA TYR A 112 -2.67 -9.53 2.40
C TYR A 112 -3.31 -9.73 3.78
N SER A 113 -3.28 -10.96 4.30
CA SER A 113 -3.83 -11.29 5.63
C SER A 113 -3.12 -10.51 6.75
N GLY A 114 -1.79 -10.34 6.64
CA GLY A 114 -1.02 -9.50 7.56
C GLY A 114 -1.43 -8.03 7.54
N HIS A 115 -1.64 -7.44 6.36
CA HIS A 115 -2.12 -6.05 6.22
C HIS A 115 -3.55 -5.89 6.71
N PHE A 116 -4.43 -6.83 6.38
CA PHE A 116 -5.80 -6.87 6.86
C PHE A 116 -5.83 -6.85 8.39
N TYR A 117 -5.05 -7.74 9.02
CA TYR A 117 -4.97 -7.82 10.46
C TYR A 117 -4.35 -6.55 11.08
N LEU A 118 -3.28 -6.01 10.48
CA LEU A 118 -2.67 -4.74 10.92
C LEU A 118 -3.69 -3.60 10.91
N PHE A 119 -4.46 -3.44 9.83
CA PHE A 119 -5.52 -2.44 9.73
C PHE A 119 -6.50 -2.58 10.90
N HIS A 120 -6.98 -3.79 11.18
CA HIS A 120 -7.92 -4.01 12.29
C HIS A 120 -7.35 -3.63 13.66
N LEU A 121 -6.05 -3.77 13.87
CA LEU A 121 -5.38 -3.39 15.12
C LEU A 121 -5.17 -1.88 15.26
N VAL A 122 -5.09 -1.13 14.16
CA VAL A 122 -4.78 0.32 14.17
C VAL A 122 -5.93 1.21 13.68
N LYS A 123 -7.06 0.63 13.24
CA LYS A 123 -8.19 1.38 12.66
C LYS A 123 -8.78 2.41 13.61
N ASP A 124 -8.81 2.14 14.91
CA ASP A 124 -9.35 3.10 15.87
C ASP A 124 -8.49 4.36 15.97
N ALA A 125 -7.16 4.23 15.80
CA ALA A 125 -6.26 5.38 15.69
C ALA A 125 -6.48 6.16 14.39
N LEU A 126 -6.75 5.47 13.26
CA LEU A 126 -7.13 6.11 11.99
C LEU A 126 -8.41 6.94 12.16
N ILE A 127 -9.45 6.35 12.73
CA ILE A 127 -10.73 6.99 12.96
C ILE A 127 -10.58 8.19 13.91
N ALA A 128 -9.87 8.02 15.03
CA ALA A 128 -9.66 9.10 16.01
C ALA A 128 -8.81 10.25 15.48
N SER A 129 -7.97 10.00 14.47
CA SER A 129 -7.08 11.00 13.88
C SER A 129 -7.70 11.73 12.67
N ALA A 130 -8.86 11.30 12.19
CA ALA A 130 -9.56 11.97 11.10
C ALA A 130 -10.10 13.32 11.58
N SER A 131 -10.09 14.33 10.71
CA SER A 131 -10.57 15.68 11.01
C SER A 131 -11.39 16.23 9.83
N PRO A 132 -12.12 17.35 10.02
CA PRO A 132 -12.77 18.04 8.91
C PRO A 132 -11.81 18.54 7.82
N SER A 133 -10.54 18.80 8.15
CA SER A 133 -9.52 19.27 7.21
C SER A 133 -8.72 18.13 6.55
N PHE A 134 -8.82 16.92 7.10
CA PHE A 134 -8.10 15.75 6.60
C PHE A 134 -8.79 14.45 6.98
N ASN A 135 -9.29 13.71 5.99
CA ASN A 135 -9.70 12.34 6.16
C ASN A 135 -8.47 11.44 6.34
N SER A 136 -8.47 10.60 7.37
CA SER A 136 -7.44 9.58 7.53
C SER A 136 -7.47 8.62 6.34
N ARG A 137 -6.32 8.09 5.92
CA ARG A 137 -6.20 7.34 4.67
C ARG A 137 -5.63 5.95 4.85
N VAL A 138 -6.17 4.98 4.13
CA VAL A 138 -5.58 3.66 3.92
C VAL A 138 -5.22 3.53 2.45
N VAL A 139 -3.93 3.39 2.15
CA VAL A 139 -3.42 3.26 0.78
C VAL A 139 -2.86 1.85 0.61
N SER A 140 -3.47 1.04 -0.27
CA SER A 140 -3.06 -0.34 -0.49
C SER A 140 -2.48 -0.53 -1.89
N LEU A 141 -1.23 -1.01 -1.97
CA LEU A 141 -0.54 -1.18 -3.24
C LEU A 141 -1.09 -2.40 -3.98
N SER A 142 -1.72 -2.15 -5.12
CA SER A 142 -2.14 -3.13 -6.11
C SER A 142 -1.09 -3.21 -7.25
N SER A 143 -1.50 -3.66 -8.42
CA SER A 143 -0.70 -3.75 -9.65
C SER A 143 -1.62 -3.90 -10.85
N ALA A 144 -1.19 -3.55 -12.07
CA ALA A 144 -1.90 -3.92 -13.29
C ALA A 144 -2.21 -5.43 -13.39
N ALA A 145 -1.44 -6.28 -12.70
CA ALA A 145 -1.71 -7.71 -12.57
C ALA A 145 -3.10 -8.04 -11.97
N HIS A 146 -3.68 -7.15 -11.15
CA HIS A 146 -5.00 -7.37 -10.56
C HIS A 146 -6.09 -7.60 -11.63
N ARG A 147 -5.92 -7.06 -12.84
CA ARG A 147 -6.85 -7.23 -13.97
C ARG A 147 -7.00 -8.69 -14.40
N TYR A 148 -5.97 -9.51 -14.16
CA TYR A 148 -5.96 -10.94 -14.43
C TYR A 148 -6.29 -11.78 -13.19
N GLY A 149 -6.51 -11.13 -12.05
CA GLY A 149 -6.83 -11.78 -10.78
C GLY A 149 -8.26 -12.27 -10.74
N LYS A 150 -8.46 -13.38 -10.06
CA LYS A 150 -9.76 -13.86 -9.58
C LYS A 150 -9.56 -14.27 -8.14
N ILE A 151 -10.51 -13.95 -7.27
CA ILE A 151 -10.49 -14.45 -5.89
C ILE A 151 -11.07 -15.86 -5.89
N ASP A 152 -10.23 -16.85 -5.61
CA ASP A 152 -10.68 -18.20 -5.28
C ASP A 152 -11.07 -18.26 -3.80
N PHE A 153 -12.37 -18.19 -3.53
CA PHE A 153 -12.89 -18.25 -2.15
C PHE A 153 -12.81 -19.64 -1.52
N ASP A 154 -12.67 -20.69 -2.34
CA ASP A 154 -12.55 -22.06 -1.86
C ASP A 154 -11.09 -22.42 -1.57
N ASP A 155 -10.14 -21.64 -2.11
CA ASP A 155 -8.70 -21.84 -1.92
C ASP A 155 -7.90 -20.52 -1.91
N LEU A 156 -8.21 -19.64 -0.94
CA LEU A 156 -7.57 -18.33 -0.83
C LEU A 156 -6.04 -18.41 -0.69
N ASN A 157 -5.52 -19.48 -0.11
CA ASN A 157 -4.09 -19.65 0.19
C ASN A 157 -3.35 -20.59 -0.77
N PHE A 158 -3.98 -21.07 -1.85
CA PHE A 158 -3.40 -22.06 -2.77
C PHE A 158 -2.95 -23.35 -2.05
N GLU A 159 -3.74 -23.83 -1.09
CA GLU A 159 -3.51 -25.07 -0.33
C GLU A 159 -3.88 -26.32 -1.13
N HIS A 160 -4.75 -26.20 -2.13
CA HIS A 160 -5.29 -27.33 -2.90
C HIS A 160 -5.16 -27.16 -4.43
N THR A 161 -4.91 -25.95 -4.89
CA THR A 161 -4.67 -25.59 -6.30
C THR A 161 -3.19 -25.62 -6.62
N GLU A 162 -2.82 -26.09 -7.82
CA GLU A 162 -1.42 -26.03 -8.28
C GLU A 162 -0.92 -24.58 -8.28
N TYR A 163 0.19 -24.34 -7.59
CA TYR A 163 0.71 -23.00 -7.37
C TYR A 163 1.23 -22.38 -8.68
N ASN A 164 0.58 -21.29 -9.11
CA ASN A 164 1.05 -20.46 -10.20
C ASN A 164 1.43 -19.07 -9.66
N PRO A 165 2.72 -18.66 -9.71
CA PRO A 165 3.17 -17.40 -9.12
C PRO A 165 2.43 -16.17 -9.66
N PHE A 166 2.14 -16.12 -10.96
CA PHE A 166 1.45 -14.99 -11.55
C PHE A 166 -0.02 -14.94 -11.14
N ALA A 167 -0.69 -16.09 -11.06
CA ALA A 167 -2.07 -16.18 -10.58
C ALA A 167 -2.17 -15.79 -9.09
N ALA A 168 -1.28 -16.31 -8.24
CA ALA A 168 -1.22 -15.96 -6.82
C ALA A 168 -0.95 -14.47 -6.61
N TYR A 169 0.00 -13.91 -7.35
CA TYR A 169 0.26 -12.47 -7.34
C TYR A 169 -0.95 -11.67 -7.80
N SER A 170 -1.56 -12.03 -8.93
CA SER A 170 -2.74 -11.33 -9.47
C SER A 170 -3.93 -11.38 -8.51
N GLN A 171 -4.17 -12.53 -7.86
CA GLN A 171 -5.16 -12.70 -6.80
C GLN A 171 -4.87 -11.78 -5.61
N SER A 172 -3.63 -11.74 -5.11
CA SER A 172 -3.24 -10.86 -3.99
C SER A 172 -3.43 -9.37 -4.32
N LYS A 173 -3.14 -8.96 -5.57
CA LYS A 173 -3.29 -7.57 -6.01
C LYS A 173 -4.75 -7.18 -6.23
N LEU A 174 -5.60 -8.12 -6.60
CA LEU A 174 -7.05 -7.93 -6.59
C LEU A 174 -7.59 -7.87 -5.15
N ALA A 175 -7.13 -8.74 -4.26
CA ALA A 175 -7.51 -8.72 -2.85
C ALA A 175 -7.18 -7.37 -2.18
N ASN A 176 -6.03 -6.77 -2.50
CA ASN A 176 -5.68 -5.42 -2.04
C ASN A 176 -6.63 -4.33 -2.56
N ALA A 177 -7.14 -4.46 -3.79
CA ALA A 177 -8.13 -3.54 -4.33
C ALA A 177 -9.47 -3.69 -3.61
N TYR A 178 -9.94 -4.93 -3.46
CA TYR A 178 -11.17 -5.23 -2.73
C TYR A 178 -11.13 -4.77 -1.27
N PHE A 179 -10.00 -4.98 -0.60
CA PHE A 179 -9.81 -4.48 0.76
C PHE A 179 -9.90 -2.95 0.83
N ALA A 180 -9.28 -2.22 -0.09
CA ALA A 180 -9.38 -0.76 -0.11
C ALA A 180 -10.83 -0.29 -0.34
N ASN A 181 -11.54 -0.88 -1.31
CA ASN A 181 -12.94 -0.57 -1.59
C ASN A 181 -13.82 -0.80 -0.35
N GLU A 182 -13.63 -1.94 0.30
CA GLU A 182 -14.40 -2.33 1.47
C GLU A 182 -14.11 -1.46 2.70
N VAL A 183 -12.84 -1.10 2.94
CA VAL A 183 -12.47 -0.13 3.98
C VAL A 183 -13.16 1.21 3.73
N ASP A 184 -13.15 1.72 2.50
CA ASP A 184 -13.82 2.99 2.18
C ASP A 184 -15.32 2.91 2.48
N ARG A 185 -15.97 1.87 1.97
CA ARG A 185 -17.41 1.64 2.14
C ARG A 185 -17.82 1.57 3.60
N ARG A 186 -17.03 0.88 4.44
CA ARG A 186 -17.31 0.68 5.87
C ARG A 186 -16.98 1.89 6.74
N TYR A 187 -15.92 2.63 6.41
CA TYR A 187 -15.35 3.63 7.34
C TYR A 187 -15.37 5.07 6.82
N GLN A 188 -15.86 5.35 5.60
CA GLN A 188 -15.99 6.72 5.07
C GLN A 188 -16.81 7.64 5.98
N SER A 189 -17.89 7.13 6.60
CA SER A 189 -18.75 7.89 7.52
C SER A 189 -18.06 8.26 8.83
N ARG A 190 -16.92 7.61 9.13
CA ARG A 190 -16.05 7.85 10.28
C ARG A 190 -14.77 8.61 9.89
N GLY A 191 -14.75 9.20 8.69
CA GLY A 191 -13.64 10.04 8.23
C GLY A 191 -12.42 9.28 7.73
N VAL A 192 -12.52 7.97 7.48
CA VAL A 192 -11.44 7.16 6.89
C VAL A 192 -11.74 6.91 5.42
N ARG A 193 -10.84 7.31 4.53
CA ARG A 193 -10.90 7.00 3.09
C ARG A 193 -9.88 5.96 2.72
N ALA A 194 -10.17 5.17 1.70
CA ALA A 194 -9.23 4.16 1.23
C ALA A 194 -9.07 4.16 -0.29
N PHE A 195 -7.85 3.83 -0.72
CA PHE A 195 -7.43 3.85 -2.11
C PHE A 195 -6.59 2.62 -2.41
N SER A 196 -6.78 2.08 -3.60
CA SER A 196 -5.86 1.11 -4.17
C SER A 196 -4.97 1.80 -5.21
N VAL A 197 -3.69 1.43 -5.26
CA VAL A 197 -2.70 2.15 -6.08
C VAL A 197 -1.93 1.18 -6.96
N HIS A 198 -1.90 1.44 -8.27
CA HIS A 198 -0.83 0.93 -9.13
C HIS A 198 0.36 1.89 -9.05
N PRO A 199 1.55 1.43 -8.62
CA PRO A 199 2.72 2.30 -8.50
C PRO A 199 3.49 2.46 -9.84
N GLY A 200 2.90 2.05 -10.97
CA GLY A 200 3.58 2.04 -12.27
C GLY A 200 4.51 0.83 -12.50
N GLY A 201 5.08 0.76 -13.70
CA GLY A 201 6.05 -0.27 -14.11
C GLY A 201 7.43 -0.02 -13.51
N ILE A 202 7.62 -0.30 -12.23
CA ILE A 202 8.93 -0.12 -11.56
C ILE A 202 9.72 -1.43 -11.64
N ILE A 203 10.99 -1.38 -12.08
CA ILE A 203 11.95 -2.44 -11.74
C ILE A 203 12.26 -2.32 -10.25
N THR A 204 11.43 -2.94 -9.41
CA THR A 204 11.78 -3.19 -8.01
C THR A 204 12.58 -4.47 -7.92
N LEU A 205 13.10 -4.80 -6.73
CA LEU A 205 13.72 -6.11 -6.45
C LEU A 205 12.84 -7.31 -6.88
N LEU A 206 11.54 -7.11 -7.10
CA LEU A 206 10.60 -8.12 -7.58
C LEU A 206 10.80 -8.50 -9.07
N SER A 207 11.44 -7.65 -9.89
CA SER A 207 11.69 -7.92 -11.32
C SER A 207 12.63 -9.11 -11.57
N ARG A 208 13.43 -9.51 -10.56
CA ARG A 208 14.43 -10.59 -10.67
C ARG A 208 13.84 -11.99 -10.94
N TYR A 209 12.52 -12.12 -10.85
CA TYR A 209 11.78 -13.38 -11.01
C TYR A 209 10.92 -13.42 -12.28
N LEU A 210 10.95 -12.37 -13.10
CA LEU A 210 10.39 -12.37 -14.46
C LEU A 210 11.41 -13.01 -15.44
N PRO A 211 10.98 -13.54 -16.61
CA PRO A 211 11.92 -13.97 -17.66
C PRO A 211 12.94 -12.84 -17.92
N SER A 212 14.20 -13.25 -18.11
CA SER A 212 15.41 -12.48 -17.81
C SER A 212 15.23 -10.95 -17.78
N THR A 213 15.60 -10.30 -16.67
CA THR A 213 15.60 -8.82 -16.55
C THR A 213 16.28 -8.14 -17.73
N LYS A 214 17.26 -8.83 -18.33
CA LYS A 214 17.94 -8.45 -19.57
C LYS A 214 17.02 -8.31 -20.78
N GLU A 215 16.13 -9.26 -21.07
CA GLU A 215 15.20 -9.19 -22.21
C GLU A 215 14.16 -8.08 -22.02
N ILE A 216 13.76 -7.79 -20.78
CA ILE A 216 12.84 -6.72 -20.42
C ILE A 216 13.52 -5.34 -20.51
N GLU A 217 14.76 -5.22 -20.02
CA GLU A 217 15.58 -4.01 -20.09
C GLU A 217 16.04 -3.69 -21.53
N GLU A 218 16.30 -4.71 -22.34
CA GLU A 218 16.70 -4.57 -23.74
C GLU A 218 15.49 -4.35 -24.67
N HIS A 219 14.25 -4.59 -24.22
CA HIS A 219 13.05 -4.35 -25.01
C HIS A 219 12.74 -2.83 -25.09
N PRO A 220 12.82 -2.20 -26.29
CA PRO A 220 12.83 -0.73 -26.43
C PRO A 220 11.57 0.00 -25.96
N VAL A 221 10.45 -0.72 -25.89
CA VAL A 221 9.15 -0.21 -25.42
C VAL A 221 9.01 -0.39 -23.92
N ILE A 222 9.48 -1.51 -23.36
CA ILE A 222 9.31 -1.81 -21.94
C ILE A 222 10.29 -0.97 -21.13
N SER A 223 11.54 -0.83 -21.60
CA SER A 223 12.55 -0.02 -20.92
C SER A 223 12.20 1.46 -20.78
N LYS A 224 11.40 2.00 -21.70
CA LYS A 224 10.88 3.38 -21.63
C LYS A 224 9.69 3.54 -20.67
N LEU A 225 8.98 2.45 -20.36
CA LEU A 225 7.90 2.41 -19.39
C LEU A 225 8.41 2.18 -17.96
N LEU A 226 9.69 1.84 -17.82
CA LEU A 226 10.31 1.62 -16.52
C LEU A 226 10.47 2.92 -15.75
N GLN A 227 9.76 3.00 -14.63
CA GLN A 227 9.89 4.10 -13.69
C GLN A 227 11.04 3.83 -12.73
N ASN A 228 11.78 4.88 -12.36
CA ASN A 228 12.67 4.80 -11.22
C ASN A 228 11.85 4.72 -9.90
N PRO A 229 12.44 4.25 -8.79
CA PRO A 229 11.69 4.10 -7.53
C PRO A 229 11.01 5.38 -7.02
N ALA A 230 11.60 6.56 -7.25
CA ALA A 230 11.00 7.83 -6.85
C ALA A 230 9.76 8.19 -7.71
N GLN A 231 9.80 7.92 -9.01
CA GLN A 231 8.64 8.04 -9.89
C GLN A 231 7.54 7.05 -9.49
N GLY A 232 7.94 5.83 -9.16
CA GLY A 232 7.03 4.79 -8.69
C GLY A 232 6.31 5.10 -7.37
N ALA A 233 6.93 5.93 -6.52
CA ALA A 233 6.34 6.34 -5.25
C ALA A 233 5.25 7.41 -5.44
N SER A 234 5.22 8.09 -6.60
CA SER A 234 4.43 9.30 -6.81
C SER A 234 2.93 9.09 -6.61
N THR A 235 2.33 8.05 -7.20
CA THR A 235 0.90 7.75 -7.03
C THR A 235 0.58 7.39 -5.58
N THR A 236 1.44 6.63 -4.90
CA THR A 236 1.26 6.28 -3.49
C THR A 236 1.33 7.51 -2.59
N VAL A 237 2.28 8.41 -2.83
CA VAL A 237 2.40 9.67 -2.10
C VAL A 237 1.18 10.55 -2.37
N TRP A 238 0.78 10.70 -3.63
CA TRP A 238 -0.43 11.46 -4.00
C TRP A 238 -1.68 10.92 -3.29
N ALA A 239 -1.91 9.61 -3.33
CA ALA A 239 -2.99 8.94 -2.60
C ALA A 239 -2.93 9.21 -1.08
N ALA A 240 -1.73 9.24 -0.51
CA ALA A 240 -1.51 9.45 0.92
C ALA A 240 -1.77 10.88 1.41
N ILE A 241 -1.49 11.92 0.61
CA ILE A 241 -1.47 13.31 1.11
C ILE A 241 -2.15 14.37 0.24
N ALA A 242 -2.60 14.06 -0.99
CA ALA A 242 -3.15 15.08 -1.90
C ALA A 242 -4.51 15.62 -1.45
N LYS A 243 -4.65 16.95 -1.39
CA LYS A 243 -5.86 17.62 -0.91
C LYS A 243 -7.08 17.40 -1.83
N GLU A 244 -6.85 17.19 -3.12
CA GLU A 244 -7.90 16.95 -4.12
C GLU A 244 -8.62 15.60 -3.97
N LEU A 245 -8.08 14.73 -3.09
CA LEU A 245 -8.67 13.45 -2.70
C LEU A 245 -9.47 13.52 -1.39
N GLU A 246 -9.49 14.66 -0.69
CA GLU A 246 -10.38 14.85 0.46
C GLU A 246 -11.84 14.65 0.04
N GLY A 247 -12.60 13.88 0.81
CA GLY A 247 -13.96 13.52 0.43
C GLY A 247 -14.08 12.55 -0.75
N LYS A 248 -12.97 11.98 -1.26
CA LYS A 248 -12.96 10.88 -2.25
C LYS A 248 -12.31 9.61 -1.69
N GLY A 249 -12.57 8.47 -2.32
CA GLY A 249 -12.17 7.14 -1.82
C GLY A 249 -12.96 6.03 -2.48
N GLY A 250 -12.53 4.78 -2.25
CA GLY A 250 -13.02 3.63 -3.02
C GLY A 250 -12.58 3.70 -4.48
N LEU A 251 -11.39 4.27 -4.74
CA LEU A 251 -10.86 4.50 -6.08
C LEU A 251 -9.62 3.62 -6.32
N TYR A 252 -9.46 3.22 -7.58
CA TYR A 252 -8.21 2.71 -8.11
C TYR A 252 -7.42 3.86 -8.71
N LEU A 253 -6.20 4.06 -8.24
CA LEU A 253 -5.35 5.19 -8.61
C LEU A 253 -4.14 4.71 -9.39
N ASP A 254 -3.81 5.45 -10.43
CA ASP A 254 -2.69 5.18 -11.33
C ASP A 254 -2.18 6.49 -11.92
N GLU A 255 -0.88 6.58 -12.19
CA GLU A 255 -0.23 7.77 -12.76
C GLU A 255 -0.63 9.10 -12.10
N THR A 256 -0.75 9.14 -10.76
CA THR A 256 -1.22 10.30 -9.98
C THR A 256 -2.61 10.83 -10.38
N ALA A 257 -3.49 9.93 -10.85
CA ALA A 257 -4.87 10.22 -11.20
C ALA A 257 -5.82 9.09 -10.73
N GLU A 258 -7.12 9.34 -10.80
CA GLU A 258 -8.11 8.27 -10.81
C GLU A 258 -7.95 7.49 -12.12
N ALA A 259 -7.75 6.18 -12.02
CA ALA A 259 -7.48 5.34 -13.17
C ALA A 259 -8.75 5.16 -14.01
N GLU A 260 -8.60 5.08 -15.33
CA GLU A 260 -9.71 4.74 -16.23
C GLU A 260 -9.89 3.23 -16.33
N ARG A 261 -11.13 2.81 -16.61
CA ARG A 261 -11.42 1.41 -16.92
C ARG A 261 -10.83 1.05 -18.28
N VAL A 262 -10.13 -0.07 -18.34
CA VAL A 262 -9.56 -0.58 -19.60
C VAL A 262 -10.27 -1.85 -20.07
N THR A 263 -10.15 -2.14 -21.37
CA THR A 263 -10.64 -3.38 -21.98
C THR A 263 -9.70 -4.55 -21.67
N GLU A 264 -10.18 -5.79 -21.80
CA GLU A 264 -9.42 -6.99 -21.38
C GLU A 264 -8.19 -7.28 -22.25
N ASP A 265 -8.09 -6.67 -23.43
CA ASP A 265 -7.03 -6.85 -24.42
C ASP A 265 -5.83 -5.92 -24.22
N VAL A 266 -5.86 -5.00 -23.24
CA VAL A 266 -4.72 -4.13 -22.97
C VAL A 266 -3.55 -4.89 -22.33
N PRO A 267 -2.30 -4.63 -22.76
CA PRO A 267 -1.12 -5.29 -22.21
C PRO A 267 -1.01 -5.17 -20.69
N SER A 268 -0.35 -6.13 -20.04
CA SER A 268 -0.19 -6.16 -18.57
C SER A 268 0.63 -5.00 -18.00
N TYR A 269 1.40 -4.31 -18.84
CA TYR A 269 2.17 -3.10 -18.48
C TYR A 269 1.39 -1.80 -18.69
N SER A 270 0.18 -1.86 -19.24
CA SER A 270 -0.70 -0.70 -19.36
C SER A 270 -1.33 -0.35 -18.02
N GLY A 271 -1.48 0.94 -17.77
CA GLY A 271 -2.24 1.44 -16.63
C GLY A 271 -3.74 1.17 -16.75
N GLY A 272 -4.49 1.64 -15.74
CA GLY A 272 -5.95 1.48 -15.70
C GLY A 272 -6.44 0.27 -14.91
N TYR A 273 -7.75 0.23 -14.66
CA TYR A 273 -8.39 -0.81 -13.85
C TYR A 273 -9.29 -1.73 -14.69
N GLY A 274 -9.44 -2.98 -14.25
CA GLY A 274 -10.18 -4.03 -14.94
C GLY A 274 -11.67 -4.08 -14.57
N ALA A 275 -12.47 -4.82 -15.33
CA ALA A 275 -13.88 -5.04 -14.99
C ALA A 275 -14.10 -5.68 -13.61
N ASN A 276 -13.09 -6.44 -13.15
CA ASN A 276 -13.08 -7.14 -11.87
C ASN A 276 -12.65 -6.26 -10.68
N THR A 277 -12.25 -5.00 -10.87
CA THR A 277 -11.71 -4.18 -9.78
C THR A 277 -12.75 -3.79 -8.73
N PHE A 278 -14.02 -3.70 -9.11
CA PHE A 278 -15.13 -3.30 -8.25
C PHE A 278 -16.23 -4.36 -8.29
N ASP A 279 -16.39 -5.10 -7.20
CA ASP A 279 -17.42 -6.11 -7.01
C ASP A 279 -17.85 -6.12 -5.54
N PRO A 280 -18.86 -5.32 -5.17
CA PRO A 280 -19.26 -5.17 -3.77
C PRO A 280 -19.61 -6.49 -3.06
N GLN A 281 -20.11 -7.50 -3.79
CA GLN A 281 -20.45 -8.79 -3.21
C GLN A 281 -19.20 -9.62 -2.92
N ALA A 282 -18.25 -9.66 -3.87
CA ALA A 282 -16.99 -10.36 -3.67
C ALA A 282 -16.10 -9.64 -2.64
N GLU A 283 -16.12 -8.30 -2.60
CA GLU A 283 -15.45 -7.47 -1.62
C GLU A 283 -15.93 -7.79 -0.19
N GLU A 284 -17.26 -7.78 0.03
CA GLU A 284 -17.86 -8.14 1.31
C GLU A 284 -17.56 -9.58 1.71
N LYS A 285 -17.65 -10.52 0.76
CA LYS A 285 -17.32 -11.93 1.00
C LYS A 285 -15.85 -12.08 1.40
N LEU A 286 -14.93 -11.41 0.69
CA LEU A 286 -13.50 -11.48 0.99
C LEU A 286 -13.22 -10.90 2.38
N TRP A 287 -13.86 -9.80 2.76
CA TRP A 287 -13.77 -9.25 4.11
C TRP A 287 -14.18 -10.25 5.18
N ALA A 288 -15.33 -10.90 5.00
CA ALA A 288 -15.85 -11.89 5.94
C ALA A 288 -14.92 -13.11 6.08
N GLU A 289 -14.38 -13.63 4.97
CA GLU A 289 -13.41 -14.72 5.03
C GLU A 289 -12.08 -14.26 5.65
N SER A 290 -11.63 -13.04 5.35
CA SER A 290 -10.40 -12.46 5.92
C SER A 290 -10.49 -12.32 7.44
N LEU A 291 -11.63 -11.89 7.99
CA LEU A 291 -11.88 -11.86 9.43
C LEU A 291 -11.67 -13.24 10.07
N LYS A 292 -12.23 -14.30 9.46
CA LYS A 292 -12.06 -15.68 9.96
C LYS A 292 -10.59 -16.11 9.90
N LEU A 293 -9.91 -15.85 8.78
CA LEU A 293 -8.50 -16.20 8.57
C LEU A 293 -7.58 -15.61 9.65
N VAL A 294 -7.85 -14.38 10.09
CA VAL A 294 -7.04 -13.70 11.11
C VAL A 294 -7.61 -13.82 12.53
N GLY A 295 -8.65 -14.64 12.72
CA GLY A 295 -9.26 -14.90 14.03
C GLY A 295 -9.99 -13.69 14.64
N LEU A 296 -10.50 -12.79 13.80
CA LEU A 296 -11.27 -11.61 14.22
C LEU A 296 -12.78 -11.80 14.01
N ARG A 297 -13.55 -10.91 14.65
CA ARG A 297 -14.98 -10.72 14.42
C ARG A 297 -15.19 -9.28 13.95
N ASP A 298 -16.23 -9.06 13.15
CA ASP A 298 -16.56 -7.74 12.60
C ASP A 298 -16.99 -6.74 13.70
#